data_AF-A0A6M0BWN8-F1
#
_entry.id   AF-A0A6M0BWN8-F1
#
_cell.length_a   1.000
_cell.length_b   1.000
_cell.length_c   1.000
_cell.angle_alpha   90.00
_cell.angle_beta   90.00
_cell.angle_gamma   90.00
#
_symmetry.space_group_name_H-M   'P 1'
#
loop_
_entity.id
_entity.type
_entity.pdbx_description
1 polymer ?
#
loop_
_entity_poly.entity_id
_entity_poly.type
_entity_poly.pdbx_seq_one_letter_code
_entity_poly.pdbx_strand_id
1 'polypeptide(L)'
;MLIVISCINPSFAQVKNVEIIEAIPERNESKITLRIKAYDQNNKPVRDLQKENFNLTVCPPQIEPKTGKCQTLNPIDINWKIPLPAELPPAWVIVLLDFSGSMKQLDSSGEKTKLEGAIAAIRKFNQDLSDKGENTRISIVPFGKGGKNCPGNQVTKKELDNFVLAGNRKVEQSLKKLENQLDNLCAATDIYEPLRQAVKFFGNSEDTRFNRRPNSNLSQPRRSIILLSDGYHSIYGNRENEPELEAQDFEKLVFMLKSYPNITVHTLGYGLTPQQLQQKYDLEEPPTIRDISV
;
A
#
# COMPACT_ATOMS: atom_id res chain seq x y z
N MET A 1 -14.09 -35.60 -13.56
CA MET A 1 -14.27 -34.16 -13.31
C MET A 1 -12.95 -33.65 -12.75
N LEU A 2 -12.20 -32.89 -13.54
CA LEU A 2 -10.91 -32.34 -13.14
C LEU A 2 -11.18 -31.11 -12.27
N ILE A 3 -10.92 -31.22 -10.98
CA ILE A 3 -10.96 -30.07 -10.06
C ILE A 3 -9.55 -29.49 -10.05
N VAL A 4 -9.36 -28.40 -10.77
CA VAL A 4 -8.16 -27.57 -10.70
C VAL A 4 -8.42 -26.54 -9.61
N ILE A 5 -8.03 -26.86 -8.37
CA ILE A 5 -7.90 -25.85 -7.30
C ILE A 5 -6.62 -25.09 -7.58
N SER A 6 -6.75 -23.96 -8.26
CA SER A 6 -5.68 -22.98 -8.39
C SER A 6 -5.72 -22.07 -7.16
N CYS A 7 -5.14 -22.51 -6.05
CA CYS A 7 -4.72 -21.59 -5.00
C CYS A 7 -3.58 -20.73 -5.56
N ILE A 8 -3.92 -19.59 -6.16
CA ILE A 8 -2.92 -18.56 -6.45
C ILE A 8 -2.60 -17.88 -5.12
N ASN A 9 -1.77 -18.54 -4.30
CA ASN A 9 -0.99 -17.79 -3.34
C ASN A 9 -0.20 -16.77 -4.16
N PRO A 10 -0.30 -15.46 -3.90
CA PRO A 10 0.64 -14.52 -4.49
C PRO A 10 2.02 -15.07 -4.13
N SER A 11 2.82 -15.35 -5.15
CA SER A 11 4.19 -15.79 -4.96
C SER A 11 4.91 -14.67 -4.24
N PHE A 12 4.94 -14.75 -2.91
CA PHE A 12 5.90 -14.04 -2.08
C PHE A 12 7.26 -14.42 -2.66
N ALA A 13 8.03 -13.42 -3.07
CA ALA A 13 9.31 -13.63 -3.73
C ALA A 13 10.16 -14.62 -2.92
N GLN A 14 10.37 -15.82 -3.45
CA GLN A 14 11.07 -16.89 -2.75
C GLN A 14 12.54 -16.49 -2.62
N VAL A 15 13.04 -16.38 -1.39
CA VAL A 15 14.44 -16.04 -1.12
C VAL A 15 15.33 -17.10 -1.74
N LYS A 16 16.22 -16.68 -2.64
CA LYS A 16 17.19 -17.56 -3.30
C LYS A 16 18.57 -17.48 -2.67
N ASN A 17 18.95 -16.30 -2.20
CA ASN A 17 20.26 -16.05 -1.61
C ASN A 17 20.14 -15.14 -0.38
N VAL A 18 20.97 -15.39 0.63
CA VAL A 18 21.12 -14.55 1.83
C VAL A 18 22.61 -14.31 2.06
N GLU A 19 22.96 -13.05 2.26
CA GLU A 19 24.34 -12.61 2.46
C GLU A 19 24.46 -11.87 3.79
N ILE A 20 25.47 -12.21 4.60
CA ILE A 20 25.90 -11.38 5.74
C ILE A 20 26.82 -10.30 5.19
N ILE A 21 26.33 -9.07 5.15
CA ILE A 21 27.06 -7.92 4.59
C ILE A 21 27.92 -7.21 5.64
N GLU A 22 27.62 -7.40 6.92
CA GLU A 22 28.38 -6.82 8.02
C GLU A 22 28.24 -7.67 9.27
N ALA A 23 29.33 -7.85 10.01
CA ALA A 23 29.36 -8.49 11.31
C ALA A 23 30.17 -7.63 12.28
N ILE A 24 29.49 -7.01 13.24
CA ILE A 24 30.08 -6.06 14.18
C ILE A 24 30.09 -6.73 15.56
N PRO A 25 31.24 -7.20 16.06
CA PRO A 25 31.36 -7.67 17.43
C PRO A 25 31.34 -6.47 18.39
N GLU A 26 30.47 -6.50 19.40
CA GLU A 26 30.49 -5.52 20.49
C GLU A 26 31.59 -5.92 21.46
N ARG A 27 32.65 -5.10 21.54
CA ARG A 27 33.73 -5.31 22.50
C ARG A 27 33.14 -5.16 23.91
N ASN A 28 33.21 -6.25 24.68
CA ASN A 28 32.85 -6.37 26.11
C ASN A 28 31.45 -6.93 26.46
N GLU A 29 30.57 -7.25 25.50
CA GLU A 29 29.20 -7.71 25.82
C GLU A 29 28.82 -9.10 25.29
N SER A 30 29.74 -9.89 24.73
CA SER A 30 29.44 -11.19 24.09
C SER A 30 28.29 -11.10 23.06
N LYS A 31 28.13 -9.92 22.43
CA LYS A 31 27.11 -9.62 21.42
C LYS A 31 27.76 -9.40 20.07
N ILE A 32 27.05 -9.82 19.02
CA ILE A 32 27.43 -9.58 17.63
C ILE A 32 26.20 -9.01 16.92
N THR A 33 26.37 -7.89 16.23
CA THR A 33 25.36 -7.34 15.32
C THR A 33 25.66 -7.82 13.91
N LEU A 34 24.71 -8.52 13.30
CA LEU A 34 24.78 -8.94 11.89
C LEU A 34 23.88 -8.06 11.05
N ARG A 35 24.38 -7.57 9.91
CA ARG A 35 23.54 -7.02 8.85
C ARG A 35 23.47 -8.02 7.71
N ILE A 36 22.26 -8.30 7.24
CA ILE A 36 22.01 -9.27 6.19
C ILE A 36 21.21 -8.67 5.05
N LYS A 37 21.40 -9.19 3.84
CA LYS A 37 20.56 -8.92 2.66
C LYS A 37 20.07 -10.23 2.08
N ALA A 38 18.79 -10.28 1.73
CA ALA A 38 18.17 -11.43 1.07
C ALA A 38 17.74 -11.04 -0.34
N TYR A 39 17.98 -11.92 -1.31
CA TYR A 39 17.70 -11.70 -2.72
C TYR A 39 16.81 -12.82 -3.28
N ASP A 40 15.91 -12.46 -4.19
CA ASP A 40 15.10 -13.39 -4.96
C ASP A 40 15.89 -14.04 -6.12
N GLN A 41 15.23 -14.91 -6.86
CA GLN A 41 15.80 -15.57 -8.05
C GLN A 41 16.25 -14.61 -9.17
N ASN A 42 15.78 -13.37 -9.17
CA ASN A 42 16.14 -12.32 -10.13
C ASN A 42 17.16 -11.34 -9.54
N ASN A 43 17.81 -11.69 -8.43
CA ASN A 43 18.77 -10.86 -7.71
C ASN A 43 18.18 -9.54 -7.18
N LYS A 44 16.87 -9.51 -6.90
CA LYS A 44 16.18 -8.36 -6.30
C LYS A 44 16.07 -8.53 -4.78
N PRO A 45 16.28 -7.46 -3.99
CA PRO A 45 16.12 -7.54 -2.53
C PRO A 45 14.69 -7.92 -2.14
N VAL A 46 14.56 -8.92 -1.26
CA VAL A 46 13.27 -9.32 -0.65
C VAL A 46 13.04 -8.46 0.60
N ARG A 47 11.89 -7.77 0.67
CA ARG A 47 11.64 -6.73 1.68
C ARG A 47 10.71 -7.14 2.82
N ASP A 48 9.93 -8.18 2.63
CA ASP A 48 8.86 -8.55 3.56
C ASP A 48 9.25 -9.70 4.50
N LEU A 49 10.55 -9.87 4.75
CA LEU A 49 11.05 -10.92 5.62
C LEU A 49 10.90 -10.51 7.09
N GLN A 50 10.21 -11.36 7.83
CA GLN A 50 10.01 -11.28 9.26
C GLN A 50 11.07 -12.09 10.00
N LYS A 51 11.17 -11.87 11.31
CA LYS A 51 12.13 -12.57 12.18
C LYS A 51 11.99 -14.09 12.05
N GLU A 52 10.77 -14.59 11.89
CA GLU A 52 10.43 -16.02 11.78
C GLU A 52 10.92 -16.65 10.47
N ASN A 53 11.35 -15.84 9.49
CA ASN A 53 11.90 -16.32 8.24
C ASN A 53 13.41 -16.64 8.33
N PHE A 54 14.04 -16.42 9.49
CA PHE A 54 15.48 -16.62 9.67
C PHE A 54 15.81 -17.58 10.81
N ASN A 55 16.81 -18.42 10.58
CA ASN A 55 17.49 -19.19 11.62
C ASN A 55 18.97 -18.79 11.62
N LEU A 56 19.52 -18.48 12.80
CA LEU A 56 20.93 -18.12 12.95
C LEU A 56 21.70 -19.29 13.56
N THR A 57 22.70 -19.79 12.84
CA THR A 57 23.54 -20.90 13.27
C THR A 57 24.98 -20.45 13.41
N VAL A 58 25.58 -20.72 14.57
CA VAL A 58 26.99 -20.46 14.87
C VAL A 58 27.75 -21.77 14.78
N CYS A 59 28.78 -21.82 13.94
CA CYS A 59 29.63 -22.98 13.77
C CYS A 59 31.06 -22.68 14.25
N PRO A 60 31.77 -23.69 14.79
CA PRO A 60 33.19 -23.53 15.11
C PRO A 60 34.03 -23.25 13.84
N PRO A 61 35.21 -22.62 14.00
CA PRO A 61 36.12 -22.38 12.89
C PRO A 61 36.50 -23.68 12.17
N GLN A 62 36.51 -23.68 10.84
CA GLN A 62 36.81 -24.87 10.03
C GLN A 62 38.24 -25.43 10.23
N ILE A 63 39.12 -24.67 10.89
CA ILE A 63 40.51 -25.02 11.15
C ILE A 63 40.63 -25.97 12.37
N GLU A 64 39.62 -26.04 13.23
CA GLU A 64 39.56 -26.96 14.39
C GLU A 64 38.24 -27.76 14.41
N PRO A 65 38.03 -28.72 13.48
CA PRO A 65 36.77 -29.42 13.30
C PRO A 65 36.42 -30.42 14.42
N LYS A 66 37.24 -30.56 15.47
CA LYS A 66 37.15 -31.66 16.45
C LYS A 66 36.51 -31.31 17.80
N THR A 67 36.13 -30.05 18.06
CA THR A 67 35.71 -29.64 19.41
C THR A 67 34.38 -28.92 19.53
N GLY A 68 33.61 -28.74 18.44
CA GLY A 68 32.30 -28.08 18.52
C GLY A 68 31.28 -28.60 17.52
N LYS A 69 30.01 -28.66 17.94
CA LYS A 69 28.86 -28.77 17.02
C LYS A 69 28.37 -27.36 16.68
N CYS A 70 27.85 -27.16 15.49
CA CYS A 70 27.12 -25.95 15.19
C CYS A 70 25.90 -25.83 16.12
N GLN A 71 25.65 -24.63 16.62
CA GLN A 71 24.51 -24.34 17.48
C GLN A 71 23.58 -23.36 16.77
N THR A 72 22.31 -23.73 16.62
CA THR A 72 21.26 -22.80 16.21
C THR A 72 20.80 -22.00 17.43
N LEU A 73 20.82 -20.69 17.33
CA LEU A 73 20.39 -19.80 18.40
C LEU A 73 18.87 -19.82 18.54
N ASN A 74 18.37 -19.71 19.76
CA ASN A 74 16.95 -19.58 20.01
C ASN A 74 16.50 -18.20 19.48
N PRO A 75 15.39 -18.10 18.71
CA PRO A 75 14.87 -16.83 18.26
C PRO A 75 14.68 -15.80 19.37
N ILE A 76 14.38 -16.22 20.61
CA ILE A 76 14.21 -15.32 21.77
C ILE A 76 15.50 -14.53 22.07
N ASP A 77 16.67 -15.13 21.83
CA ASP A 77 17.98 -14.51 22.10
C ASP A 77 18.41 -13.53 20.98
N ILE A 78 17.64 -13.45 19.90
CA ILE A 78 17.92 -12.61 18.73
C ILE A 78 17.10 -11.32 18.80
N ASN A 79 17.80 -10.19 19.02
CA ASN A 79 17.22 -8.87 18.87
C ASN A 79 17.14 -8.48 17.38
N TRP A 80 15.99 -8.74 16.77
CA TRP A 80 15.75 -8.44 15.37
C TRP A 80 15.38 -6.97 15.18
N LYS A 81 16.12 -6.27 14.31
CA LYS A 81 15.81 -4.90 13.90
C LYS A 81 15.85 -4.81 12.39
N ILE A 82 14.79 -4.27 11.81
CA ILE A 82 14.82 -3.80 10.42
C ILE A 82 15.35 -2.37 10.49
N PRO A 83 16.57 -2.08 10.01
CA PRO A 83 17.08 -0.71 10.05
C PRO A 83 16.16 0.17 9.21
N LEU A 84 15.44 1.06 9.88
CA LEU A 84 14.77 2.16 9.22
C LEU A 84 15.88 3.04 8.63
N PRO A 85 15.82 3.40 7.34
CA PRO A 85 16.75 4.36 6.77
C PRO A 85 16.80 5.62 7.65
N ALA A 86 18.00 6.11 7.98
CA ALA A 86 18.16 7.36 8.73
C ALA A 86 17.46 8.53 8.03
N GLU A 87 17.41 8.49 6.70
CA GLU A 87 16.58 9.33 5.85
C GLU A 87 15.77 8.44 4.90
N LEU A 88 14.44 8.61 4.91
CA LEU A 88 13.58 7.92 3.96
C LEU A 88 13.86 8.46 2.55
N PRO A 89 14.04 7.58 1.53
CA PRO A 89 14.19 8.06 0.16
C PRO A 89 12.95 8.88 -0.26
N PRO A 90 13.12 9.87 -1.15
CA PRO A 90 12.02 10.70 -1.63
C PRO A 90 10.82 9.84 -2.04
N ALA A 91 9.64 10.24 -1.61
CA ALA A 91 8.41 9.54 -1.92
C ALA A 91 7.46 10.46 -2.69
N TRP A 92 6.83 9.92 -3.72
CA TRP A 92 5.70 10.52 -4.40
C TRP A 92 4.45 9.74 -4.00
N VAL A 93 3.53 10.42 -3.34
CA VAL A 93 2.32 9.83 -2.78
C VAL A 93 1.11 10.44 -3.47
N ILE A 94 0.27 9.61 -4.10
CA ILE A 94 -1.05 10.03 -4.57
C ILE A 94 -2.06 9.49 -3.56
N VAL A 95 -2.83 10.38 -2.94
CA VAL A 95 -3.98 10.02 -2.12
C VAL A 95 -5.23 10.13 -2.98
N LEU A 96 -5.79 9.00 -3.38
CA LEU A 96 -7.10 8.92 -4.00
C LEU A 96 -8.15 8.94 -2.88
N LEU A 97 -8.91 10.02 -2.81
CA LEU A 97 -9.93 10.23 -1.78
C LEU A 97 -11.32 10.08 -2.38
N ASP A 98 -12.07 9.11 -1.90
CA ASP A 98 -13.44 8.89 -2.32
C ASP A 98 -14.31 10.09 -1.96
N PHE A 99 -14.98 10.62 -2.98
CA PHE A 99 -15.84 11.80 -2.97
C PHE A 99 -17.27 11.45 -3.41
N SER A 100 -17.67 10.20 -3.16
CA SER A 100 -19.01 9.69 -3.36
C SER A 100 -20.00 10.20 -2.30
N GLY A 101 -21.30 10.07 -2.58
CA GLY A 101 -22.36 10.48 -1.64
C GLY A 101 -22.34 9.71 -0.31
N SER A 102 -21.89 8.47 -0.30
CA SER A 102 -21.81 7.63 0.91
C SER A 102 -20.74 8.11 1.90
N MET A 103 -19.78 8.92 1.46
CA MET A 103 -18.79 9.56 2.33
C MET A 103 -19.38 10.67 3.22
N LYS A 104 -20.61 11.12 2.93
CA LYS A 104 -21.40 12.00 3.82
C LYS A 104 -21.96 11.28 5.05
N GLN A 105 -22.06 9.96 5.00
CA GLN A 105 -22.58 9.20 6.13
C GLN A 105 -21.63 9.29 7.31
N LEU A 106 -22.17 9.17 8.52
CA LEU A 106 -21.37 9.08 9.73
C LEU A 106 -20.46 7.84 9.66
N ASP A 107 -19.27 7.96 10.24
CA ASP A 107 -18.40 6.84 10.51
C ASP A 107 -18.94 5.99 11.68
N SER A 108 -18.23 4.91 12.04
CA SER A 108 -18.66 4.00 13.10
C SER A 108 -18.72 4.63 14.50
N SER A 109 -18.11 5.80 14.71
CA SER A 109 -18.22 6.53 15.98
C SER A 109 -19.56 7.26 16.10
N GLY A 110 -20.21 7.57 14.98
CA GLY A 110 -21.43 8.38 14.95
C GLY A 110 -21.20 9.88 15.15
N GLU A 111 -19.95 10.34 15.31
CA GLU A 111 -19.63 11.75 15.61
C GLU A 111 -19.22 12.56 14.37
N LYS A 112 -18.62 11.90 13.37
CA LYS A 112 -18.08 12.54 12.17
C LYS A 112 -18.52 11.79 10.93
N THR A 113 -18.60 12.49 9.80
CA THR A 113 -18.75 11.87 8.49
C THR A 113 -17.50 11.09 8.10
N LYS A 114 -17.64 10.08 7.24
CA LYS A 114 -16.50 9.33 6.70
C LYS A 114 -15.52 10.26 5.99
N LEU A 115 -16.00 11.28 5.27
CA LEU A 115 -15.15 12.28 4.63
C LEU A 115 -14.31 13.07 5.65
N GLU A 116 -14.93 13.57 6.72
CA GLU A 116 -14.22 14.30 7.78
C GLU A 116 -13.17 13.42 8.46
N GLY A 117 -13.49 12.15 8.73
CA GLY A 117 -12.55 11.17 9.24
C GLY A 117 -11.37 10.96 8.30
N ALA A 118 -11.63 10.79 7.00
CA ALA A 118 -10.61 10.58 5.99
C ALA A 118 -9.68 11.80 5.87
N ILE A 119 -10.25 13.00 5.86
CA ILE A 119 -9.48 14.25 5.81
C ILE A 119 -8.64 14.43 7.08
N ALA A 120 -9.17 14.10 8.25
CA ALA A 120 -8.40 14.11 9.50
C ALA A 120 -7.21 13.12 9.45
N ALA A 121 -7.41 11.93 8.89
CA ALA A 121 -6.34 10.96 8.69
C ALA A 121 -5.27 11.46 7.71
N ILE A 122 -5.66 12.07 6.57
CA ILE A 122 -4.71 12.67 5.62
C ILE A 122 -3.94 13.82 6.28
N ARG A 123 -4.61 14.64 7.09
CA ARG A 123 -3.98 15.74 7.83
C ARG A 123 -2.92 15.22 8.80
N LYS A 124 -3.23 14.18 9.56
CA LYS A 124 -2.28 13.53 10.48
C LYS A 124 -1.13 12.88 9.72
N PHE A 125 -1.42 12.18 8.63
CA PHE A 125 -0.41 11.59 7.76
C PHE A 125 0.55 12.64 7.18
N ASN A 126 0.04 13.78 6.73
CA ASN A 126 0.85 14.89 6.21
C ASN A 126 1.78 15.48 7.30
N GLN A 127 1.32 15.59 8.54
CA GLN A 127 2.14 16.02 9.69
C GLN A 127 3.23 14.98 10.01
N ASP A 128 2.86 13.70 10.07
CA ASP A 128 3.83 12.64 10.38
C ASP A 128 4.91 12.53 9.29
N LEU A 129 4.59 12.89 8.05
CA LEU A 129 5.56 12.97 6.95
C LEU A 129 6.44 14.21 7.01
N SER A 130 5.97 15.36 7.53
CA SER A 130 6.81 16.55 7.68
C SER A 130 7.95 16.33 8.66
N ASP A 131 7.73 15.48 9.66
CA ASP A 131 8.70 15.22 10.72
C ASP A 131 9.75 14.17 10.33
N LYS A 132 9.49 13.38 9.27
CA LYS A 132 10.26 12.16 8.92
C LYS A 132 10.78 12.10 7.49
N GLY A 133 10.33 12.98 6.60
CA GLY A 133 10.62 12.88 5.18
C GLY A 133 10.98 14.22 4.57
N GLU A 134 12.28 14.52 4.47
CA GLU A 134 12.78 15.79 3.91
C GLU A 134 12.37 16.03 2.44
N ASN A 135 11.83 15.03 1.74
CA ASN A 135 11.51 15.13 0.31
C ASN A 135 10.24 14.38 -0.14
N THR A 136 9.31 14.10 0.77
CA THR A 136 8.03 13.47 0.40
C THR A 136 7.08 14.48 -0.22
N ARG A 137 6.49 14.13 -1.37
CA ARG A 137 5.49 14.93 -2.07
C ARG A 137 4.17 14.19 -2.12
N ILE A 138 3.08 14.91 -1.85
CA ILE A 138 1.73 14.37 -1.78
C ILE A 138 0.86 15.11 -2.82
N SER A 139 0.08 14.35 -3.59
CA SER A 139 -1.05 14.86 -4.36
C SER A 139 -2.34 14.26 -3.77
N ILE A 140 -3.33 15.10 -3.45
CA ILE A 140 -4.63 14.66 -2.93
C ILE A 140 -5.65 14.83 -4.04
N VAL A 141 -6.26 13.73 -4.45
CA VAL A 141 -7.08 13.64 -5.65
C VAL A 141 -8.45 13.08 -5.27
N PRO A 142 -9.49 13.92 -5.17
CA PRO A 142 -10.85 13.44 -4.97
C PRO A 142 -11.31 12.65 -6.20
N PHE A 143 -12.07 11.57 -6.00
CA PHE A 143 -12.65 10.80 -7.09
C PHE A 143 -14.11 10.43 -6.84
N GLY A 144 -14.89 10.28 -7.90
CA GLY A 144 -16.27 9.81 -7.83
C GLY A 144 -16.94 9.90 -9.19
N LYS A 145 -17.73 8.88 -9.55
CA LYS A 145 -18.43 8.86 -10.83
C LYS A 145 -19.70 9.70 -10.75
N GLY A 146 -19.68 10.81 -11.47
CA GLY A 146 -20.85 11.67 -11.66
C GLY A 146 -21.92 11.02 -12.54
N GLY A 147 -23.09 11.66 -12.58
CA GLY A 147 -24.21 11.31 -13.43
C GLY A 147 -24.91 12.57 -13.95
N LYS A 148 -26.15 12.44 -14.43
CA LYS A 148 -26.88 13.57 -15.05
C LYS A 148 -27.01 14.80 -14.15
N ASN A 149 -27.21 14.60 -12.84
CA ASN A 149 -27.44 15.65 -11.85
C ASN A 149 -26.30 15.77 -10.83
N CYS A 150 -25.16 15.10 -11.07
CA CYS A 150 -24.02 15.13 -10.17
C CYS A 150 -22.74 15.23 -11.00
N PRO A 151 -21.93 16.30 -10.85
CA PRO A 151 -20.74 16.49 -11.68
C PRO A 151 -19.70 15.38 -11.45
N GLY A 152 -19.64 14.82 -10.24
CA GLY A 152 -18.60 13.90 -9.83
C GLY A 152 -17.21 14.52 -9.81
N ASN A 153 -16.21 13.67 -9.64
CA ASN A 153 -14.80 14.02 -9.55
C ASN A 153 -14.03 13.06 -10.45
N GLN A 154 -13.84 13.47 -11.71
CA GLN A 154 -13.04 12.70 -12.65
C GLN A 154 -11.57 12.88 -12.32
N VAL A 155 -10.83 11.79 -12.27
CA VAL A 155 -9.37 11.85 -12.13
C VAL A 155 -8.72 12.16 -13.49
N THR A 156 -7.76 13.07 -13.47
CA THR A 156 -7.02 13.49 -14.66
C THR A 156 -5.52 13.56 -14.37
N LYS A 157 -4.69 13.57 -15.42
CA LYS A 157 -3.24 13.79 -15.27
C LYS A 157 -2.94 15.07 -14.49
N LYS A 158 -3.72 16.14 -14.69
CA LYS A 158 -3.52 17.43 -14.01
C LYS A 158 -3.73 17.31 -12.50
N GLU A 159 -4.74 16.57 -12.07
CA GLU A 159 -4.99 16.37 -10.63
C GLU A 159 -3.95 15.45 -10.02
N LEU A 160 -3.60 14.35 -10.71
CA LEU A 160 -2.55 13.44 -10.26
C LEU A 160 -1.20 14.14 -10.10
N ASP A 161 -0.88 15.10 -10.98
CA ASP A 161 0.39 15.83 -10.98
C ASP A 161 0.44 17.05 -10.04
N ASN A 162 -0.61 17.30 -9.25
CA ASN A 162 -0.68 18.44 -8.33
C ASN A 162 0.08 18.19 -7.02
N PHE A 163 1.35 17.81 -7.13
CA PHE A 163 2.19 17.47 -5.98
C PHE A 163 2.63 18.68 -5.17
N VAL A 164 2.52 18.54 -3.86
CA VAL A 164 3.01 19.50 -2.88
C VAL A 164 3.92 18.78 -1.89
N LEU A 165 4.99 19.44 -1.42
CA LEU A 165 5.82 18.90 -0.34
C LEU A 165 4.95 18.64 0.91
N ALA A 166 5.16 17.50 1.58
CA ALA A 166 4.53 17.21 2.86
C ALA A 166 4.85 18.31 3.88
N GLY A 167 3.89 18.61 4.77
CA GLY A 167 4.00 19.72 5.73
C GLY A 167 3.78 21.12 5.14
N ASN A 168 3.70 21.27 3.82
CA ASN A 168 3.44 22.57 3.21
C ASN A 168 2.00 23.04 3.49
N ARG A 169 1.83 24.34 3.77
CA ARG A 169 0.51 24.97 4.02
C ARG A 169 -0.51 24.76 2.88
N LYS A 170 -0.06 24.57 1.64
CA LYS A 170 -0.95 24.27 0.49
C LYS A 170 -1.70 22.94 0.65
N VAL A 171 -1.13 21.97 1.36
CA VAL A 171 -1.82 20.70 1.66
C VAL A 171 -3.04 20.98 2.53
N GLU A 172 -2.86 21.74 3.62
CA GLU A 172 -3.97 22.12 4.51
C GLU A 172 -5.03 22.97 3.80
N GLN A 173 -4.62 23.89 2.90
CA GLN A 173 -5.56 24.66 2.08
C GLN A 173 -6.40 23.76 1.17
N SER A 174 -5.77 22.72 0.59
CA SER A 174 -6.46 21.75 -0.26
C SER A 174 -7.45 20.92 0.55
N LEU A 175 -7.05 20.44 1.73
CA LEU A 175 -7.92 19.70 2.64
C LEU A 175 -9.13 20.52 3.10
N LYS A 176 -8.94 21.78 3.50
CA LYS A 176 -10.05 22.68 3.86
C LYS A 176 -11.02 22.91 2.70
N LYS A 177 -10.51 23.02 1.47
CA LYS A 177 -11.35 23.15 0.29
C LYS A 177 -12.22 21.89 0.08
N LEU A 178 -11.65 20.71 0.31
CA LEU A 178 -12.36 19.44 0.23
C LEU A 178 -13.41 19.30 1.35
N GLU A 179 -13.08 19.69 2.59
CA GLU A 179 -14.05 19.71 3.72
C GLU A 179 -15.26 20.60 3.39
N ASN A 180 -15.03 21.79 2.83
CA ASN A 180 -16.10 22.72 2.44
C ASN A 180 -16.99 22.22 1.29
N GLN A 181 -16.66 21.08 0.68
CA GLN A 181 -17.46 20.47 -0.38
C GLN A 181 -18.36 19.34 0.12
N LEU A 182 -18.37 19.04 1.43
CA LEU A 182 -19.11 17.94 2.03
C LEU A 182 -20.57 17.87 1.54
N ASP A 183 -21.30 18.98 1.55
CA ASP A 183 -22.71 19.02 1.15
C ASP A 183 -22.94 18.75 -0.35
N ASN A 184 -21.90 18.86 -1.18
CA ASN A 184 -21.97 18.66 -2.62
C ASN A 184 -21.65 17.22 -3.06
N LEU A 185 -21.26 16.33 -2.14
CA LEU A 185 -20.99 14.92 -2.47
C LEU A 185 -22.26 14.22 -2.94
N CYS A 186 -22.24 13.73 -4.17
CA CYS A 186 -23.39 13.07 -4.80
C CYS A 186 -23.00 11.93 -5.75
N ALA A 187 -21.69 11.68 -5.92
CA ALA A 187 -21.19 10.74 -6.91
C ALA A 187 -21.33 9.29 -6.44
N ALA A 188 -21.26 8.35 -7.37
CA ALA A 188 -21.06 6.93 -7.05
C ALA A 188 -19.56 6.64 -6.84
N THR A 189 -19.26 5.66 -6.01
CA THR A 189 -17.88 5.24 -5.72
C THR A 189 -17.31 4.45 -6.91
N ASP A 190 -16.24 4.98 -7.52
CA ASP A 190 -15.48 4.32 -8.59
C ASP A 190 -14.06 4.03 -8.11
N ILE A 191 -13.81 2.82 -7.61
CA ILE A 191 -12.49 2.42 -7.11
C ILE A 191 -11.50 2.14 -8.27
N TYR A 192 -11.98 1.50 -9.34
CA TYR A 192 -11.11 0.92 -10.35
C TYR A 192 -10.57 1.93 -11.36
N GLU A 193 -11.41 2.83 -11.87
CA GLU A 193 -10.96 3.81 -12.87
C GLU A 193 -9.88 4.75 -12.33
N PRO A 194 -10.07 5.42 -11.17
CA PRO A 194 -9.08 6.33 -10.59
C PRO A 194 -7.76 5.63 -10.25
N LEU A 195 -7.84 4.42 -9.69
CA LEU A 195 -6.65 3.66 -9.32
C LEU A 195 -5.83 3.26 -10.55
N ARG A 196 -6.47 2.77 -11.63
CA ARG A 196 -5.78 2.49 -12.89
C ARG A 196 -5.12 3.73 -13.48
N GLN A 197 -5.79 4.88 -13.44
CA GLN A 197 -5.21 6.14 -13.92
C GLN A 197 -3.99 6.57 -13.10
N ALA A 198 -4.04 6.44 -11.77
CA ALA A 198 -2.91 6.76 -10.90
C ALA A 198 -1.71 5.80 -11.12
N VAL A 199 -1.98 4.49 -11.28
CA VAL A 199 -0.95 3.50 -11.60
C VAL A 199 -0.30 3.82 -12.96
N LYS A 200 -1.10 4.11 -13.98
CA LYS A 200 -0.60 4.50 -15.31
C LYS A 200 0.23 5.79 -15.26
N PHE A 201 -0.20 6.77 -14.46
CA PHE A 201 0.52 8.02 -14.27
C PHE A 201 1.92 7.79 -13.68
N PHE A 202 2.03 7.02 -12.60
CA PHE A 202 3.34 6.67 -12.01
C PHE A 202 4.15 5.70 -12.89
N GLY A 203 3.48 4.90 -13.71
CA GLY A 203 4.09 3.96 -14.64
C GLY A 203 4.69 4.61 -15.90
N ASN A 204 4.49 5.92 -16.11
CA ASN A 204 5.02 6.62 -17.28
C ASN A 204 6.56 6.66 -17.26
N SER A 205 7.22 5.87 -18.11
CA SER A 205 8.68 5.76 -18.21
C SER A 205 9.38 7.08 -18.54
N GLU A 206 8.70 7.97 -19.26
CA GLU A 206 9.24 9.27 -19.67
C GLU A 206 9.31 10.28 -18.53
N ASP A 207 8.60 10.04 -17.42
CA ASP A 207 8.66 10.92 -16.26
C ASP A 207 9.93 10.65 -15.44
N THR A 208 10.93 11.51 -15.64
CA THR A 208 12.24 11.42 -14.98
C THR A 208 12.18 11.63 -13.47
N ARG A 209 11.06 12.17 -12.93
CA ARG A 209 10.84 12.28 -11.49
C ARG A 209 10.59 10.93 -10.84
N PHE A 210 10.00 10.00 -11.59
CA PHE A 210 9.60 8.66 -11.14
C PHE A 210 10.56 7.56 -11.62
N ASN A 211 11.26 7.80 -12.72
CA ASN A 211 12.17 6.84 -13.34
C ASN A 211 13.55 7.49 -13.48
N ARG A 212 14.38 7.34 -12.44
CA ARG A 212 15.76 7.84 -12.50
C ARG A 212 16.59 6.96 -13.43
N ARG A 213 17.54 7.58 -14.14
CA ARG A 213 18.47 6.88 -15.03
C ARG A 213 19.27 5.82 -14.25
N PRO A 214 19.61 4.67 -14.86
CA PRO A 214 20.32 3.57 -14.19
C PRO A 214 21.63 3.97 -13.50
N ASN A 215 22.27 5.06 -13.95
CA ASN A 215 23.59 5.50 -13.47
C ASN A 215 23.53 6.61 -12.40
N SER A 216 22.36 6.91 -11.81
CA SER A 216 22.30 7.88 -10.70
C SER A 216 22.67 7.19 -9.38
N ASN A 217 23.60 7.76 -8.62
CA ASN A 217 23.94 7.31 -7.25
C ASN A 217 22.82 7.56 -6.22
N LEU A 218 21.66 8.05 -6.66
CA LEU A 218 20.53 8.37 -5.79
C LEU A 218 19.51 7.24 -5.80
N SER A 219 19.00 6.88 -4.61
CA SER A 219 17.93 5.89 -4.46
C SER A 219 16.73 6.20 -5.34
N GLN A 220 16.13 5.18 -5.96
CA GLN A 220 14.88 5.35 -6.70
C GLN A 220 13.79 5.87 -5.77
N PRO A 221 13.01 6.88 -6.18
CA PRO A 221 11.96 7.41 -5.34
C PRO A 221 10.85 6.37 -5.15
N ARG A 222 10.28 6.33 -3.95
CA ARG A 222 9.12 5.48 -3.66
C ARG A 222 7.89 6.09 -4.34
N ARG A 223 7.04 5.24 -4.92
CA ARG A 223 5.81 5.64 -5.58
C ARG A 223 4.67 4.89 -4.93
N SER A 224 3.86 5.63 -4.18
CA SER A 224 2.80 5.07 -3.35
C SER A 224 1.47 5.69 -3.73
N ILE A 225 0.46 4.85 -3.90
CA ILE A 225 -0.92 5.28 -4.06
C ILE A 225 -1.64 4.86 -2.79
N ILE A 226 -2.33 5.79 -2.14
CA ILE A 226 -3.20 5.53 -0.99
C ILE A 226 -4.62 5.71 -1.49
N LEU A 227 -5.39 4.63 -1.53
CA LEU A 227 -6.82 4.63 -1.81
C LEU A 227 -7.57 4.72 -0.48
N LEU A 228 -8.28 5.83 -0.26
CA LEU A 228 -9.19 6.03 0.86
C LEU A 228 -10.62 5.99 0.33
N SER A 229 -11.39 4.97 0.65
CA SER A 229 -12.74 4.77 0.11
C SER A 229 -13.71 4.27 1.16
N ASP A 230 -15.00 4.43 0.90
CA ASP A 230 -16.04 3.78 1.69
C ASP A 230 -16.16 2.26 1.42
N GLY A 231 -15.31 1.73 0.54
CA GLY A 231 -15.07 0.30 0.36
C GLY A 231 -16.01 -0.39 -0.63
N TYR A 232 -17.01 0.31 -1.18
CA TYR A 232 -18.01 -0.31 -2.04
C TYR A 232 -18.06 0.33 -3.43
N HIS A 233 -17.61 -0.42 -4.45
CA HIS A 233 -17.67 0.01 -5.84
C HIS A 233 -19.12 -0.01 -6.34
N SER A 234 -19.69 1.17 -6.62
CA SER A 234 -21.15 1.34 -6.80
C SER A 234 -21.56 1.96 -8.14
N ILE A 235 -20.65 2.05 -9.12
CA ILE A 235 -20.94 2.70 -10.40
C ILE A 235 -21.95 1.95 -11.27
N TYR A 236 -22.19 0.67 -10.98
CA TYR A 236 -23.07 -0.18 -11.79
C TYR A 236 -24.55 0.00 -11.43
N GLY A 237 -24.86 0.46 -10.22
CA GLY A 237 -26.21 0.83 -9.81
C GLY A 237 -27.19 -0.34 -9.78
N ASN A 238 -26.80 -1.46 -9.15
CA ASN A 238 -27.61 -2.66 -8.97
C ASN A 238 -28.01 -3.35 -10.29
N ARG A 239 -27.11 -3.34 -11.27
CA ARG A 239 -27.32 -4.13 -12.50
C ARG A 239 -27.22 -5.61 -12.15
N GLU A 240 -28.04 -6.44 -12.78
CA GLU A 240 -27.99 -7.89 -12.59
C GLU A 240 -26.60 -8.49 -12.86
N ASN A 241 -25.85 -7.90 -13.79
CA ASN A 241 -24.50 -8.32 -14.14
C ASN A 241 -23.37 -7.50 -13.46
N GLU A 242 -23.69 -6.76 -12.40
CA GLU A 242 -22.72 -5.99 -11.62
C GLU A 242 -21.54 -6.84 -11.11
N PRO A 243 -21.75 -8.07 -10.57
CA PRO A 243 -20.65 -8.92 -10.14
C PRO A 243 -19.64 -9.23 -11.26
N GLU A 244 -20.13 -9.51 -12.47
CA GLU A 244 -19.27 -9.84 -13.61
C GLU A 244 -18.51 -8.61 -14.12
N LEU A 245 -19.14 -7.43 -14.11
CA LEU A 245 -18.50 -6.19 -14.52
C LEU A 245 -17.41 -5.76 -13.52
N GLU A 246 -17.68 -5.88 -12.23
CA GLU A 246 -16.75 -5.61 -11.15
C GLU A 246 -15.53 -6.54 -11.23
N ALA A 247 -15.75 -7.84 -11.41
CA ALA A 247 -14.68 -8.82 -11.55
C ALA A 247 -13.76 -8.53 -12.75
N GLN A 248 -14.33 -8.12 -13.89
CA GLN A 248 -13.54 -7.71 -15.06
C GLN A 248 -12.68 -6.48 -14.77
N ASP A 249 -13.19 -5.53 -14.00
CA ASP A 249 -12.44 -4.33 -13.64
C ASP A 249 -11.34 -4.60 -12.61
N PHE A 250 -11.59 -5.51 -11.67
CA PHE A 250 -10.58 -6.05 -10.77
C PHE A 250 -9.45 -6.76 -11.53
N GLU A 251 -9.77 -7.66 -12.46
CA GLU A 251 -8.77 -8.38 -13.27
C GLU A 251 -7.87 -7.42 -14.08
N LYS A 252 -8.47 -6.40 -14.71
CA LYS A 252 -7.73 -5.36 -15.43
C LYS A 252 -6.77 -4.59 -14.50
N LEU A 253 -7.23 -4.28 -13.28
CA LEU A 253 -6.39 -3.62 -12.28
C LEU A 253 -5.21 -4.52 -11.86
N VAL A 254 -5.48 -5.79 -11.55
CA VAL A 254 -4.44 -6.77 -11.17
C VAL A 254 -3.39 -6.93 -12.27
N PHE A 255 -3.80 -7.03 -13.53
CA PHE A 255 -2.88 -7.08 -14.67
C PHE A 255 -1.99 -5.83 -14.75
N MET A 256 -2.57 -4.65 -14.53
CA MET A 256 -1.83 -3.40 -14.54
C MET A 256 -0.82 -3.33 -13.38
N LEU A 257 -1.22 -3.70 -12.16
CA LEU A 257 -0.33 -3.70 -10.99
C LEU A 257 0.86 -4.65 -11.17
N LYS A 258 0.64 -5.84 -11.76
CA LYS A 258 1.71 -6.78 -12.11
C LYS A 258 2.72 -6.19 -13.10
N SER A 259 2.27 -5.29 -13.98
CA SER A 259 3.13 -4.60 -14.95
C SER A 259 3.97 -3.49 -14.34
N TYR A 260 3.64 -3.02 -13.13
CA TYR A 260 4.34 -1.93 -12.43
C TYR A 260 4.72 -2.32 -10.99
N PRO A 261 5.62 -3.31 -10.80
CA PRO A 261 5.94 -3.89 -9.48
C PRO A 261 6.63 -2.91 -8.51
N ASN A 262 7.06 -1.75 -8.99
CA ASN A 262 7.67 -0.67 -8.21
C ASN A 262 6.67 0.45 -7.84
N ILE A 263 5.37 0.20 -7.97
CA ILE A 263 4.29 1.04 -7.43
C ILE A 263 3.63 0.27 -6.29
N THR A 264 3.53 0.89 -5.12
CA THR A 264 2.85 0.30 -3.97
C THR A 264 1.47 0.93 -3.83
N VAL A 265 0.42 0.11 -3.76
CA VAL A 265 -0.94 0.57 -3.46
C VAL A 265 -1.29 0.20 -2.02
N HIS A 266 -1.68 1.19 -1.24
CA HIS A 266 -2.23 1.04 0.10
C HIS A 266 -3.73 1.32 0.03
N THR A 267 -4.55 0.45 0.59
CA THR A 267 -6.00 0.59 0.60
C THR A 267 -6.49 0.77 2.03
N LEU A 268 -7.28 1.81 2.28
CA LEU A 268 -8.03 1.99 3.52
C LEU A 268 -9.51 2.16 3.16
N GLY A 269 -10.32 1.25 3.68
CA GLY A 269 -11.76 1.23 3.46
C GLY A 269 -12.51 1.58 4.75
N TYR A 270 -13.56 2.39 4.67
CA TYR A 270 -14.63 2.33 5.67
C TYR A 270 -15.48 1.08 5.43
N GLY A 271 -16.12 0.59 6.49
CA GLY A 271 -16.99 -0.57 6.42
C GLY A 271 -16.46 -1.76 7.22
N LEU A 272 -17.07 -2.90 6.97
CA LEU A 272 -16.77 -4.14 7.68
C LEU A 272 -15.58 -4.84 7.03
N THR A 273 -14.71 -5.44 7.84
CA THR A 273 -13.68 -6.33 7.33
C THR A 273 -14.31 -7.55 6.67
N PRO A 274 -13.58 -8.29 5.81
CA PRO A 274 -14.07 -9.55 5.27
C PRO A 274 -14.61 -10.49 6.36
N GLN A 275 -13.93 -10.62 7.50
CA GLN A 275 -14.41 -11.47 8.60
C GLN A 275 -15.72 -10.96 9.22
N GLN A 276 -15.86 -9.64 9.39
CA GLN A 276 -17.09 -9.05 9.92
C GLN A 276 -18.26 -9.20 8.95
N LEU A 277 -18.00 -9.13 7.64
CA LEU A 277 -18.99 -9.41 6.62
C LEU A 277 -19.40 -10.88 6.60
N GLN A 278 -18.46 -11.83 6.70
CA GLN A 278 -18.78 -13.26 6.83
C GLN A 278 -19.72 -13.53 8.01
N GLN A 279 -19.40 -12.94 9.17
CA GLN A 279 -20.25 -13.07 10.36
C GLN A 279 -21.62 -12.42 10.18
N LYS A 280 -21.69 -11.27 9.52
CA LYS A 280 -22.96 -10.55 9.30
C LYS A 280 -23.91 -11.30 8.37
N TYR A 281 -23.37 -11.95 7.34
CA TYR A 281 -24.16 -12.64 6.30
C TYR A 281 -24.17 -14.16 6.45
N ASP A 282 -23.62 -14.70 7.55
CA ASP A 282 -23.54 -16.13 7.84
C ASP A 282 -22.89 -16.94 6.70
N LEU A 283 -21.72 -16.48 6.24
CA LEU A 283 -21.00 -17.06 5.10
C LEU A 283 -19.84 -17.94 5.58
N GLU A 284 -19.74 -19.14 5.01
CA GLU A 284 -18.59 -20.04 5.23
C GLU A 284 -17.32 -19.56 4.49
N GLU A 285 -17.50 -18.90 3.35
CA GLU A 285 -16.43 -18.39 2.48
C GLU A 285 -16.34 -16.86 2.54
N PRO A 286 -15.21 -16.24 2.13
CA PRO A 286 -15.10 -14.79 2.08
C PRO A 286 -16.19 -14.17 1.20
N PRO A 287 -16.82 -13.06 1.62
CA PRO A 287 -17.94 -12.43 0.93
C PRO A 287 -17.52 -11.92 -0.45
N THR A 288 -18.40 -12.12 -1.41
CA THR A 288 -18.37 -11.49 -2.72
C THR A 288 -19.48 -10.45 -2.82
N ILE A 289 -19.45 -9.62 -3.87
CA ILE A 289 -20.52 -8.65 -4.11
C ILE A 289 -21.89 -9.33 -4.26
N ARG A 290 -21.95 -10.60 -4.70
CA ARG A 290 -23.19 -11.36 -4.82
C ARG A 290 -23.86 -11.63 -3.47
N ASP A 291 -23.07 -11.77 -2.40
CA ASP A 291 -23.57 -12.13 -1.07
C ASP A 291 -24.13 -10.91 -0.32
N ILE A 292 -23.78 -9.70 -0.77
CA ILE A 292 -24.16 -8.43 -0.14
C ILE A 292 -25.21 -7.63 -0.93
N SER A 293 -25.57 -8.08 -2.13
CA SER A 293 -26.51 -7.40 -3.04
C SER A 293 -27.99 -7.77 -2.81
N VAL A 294 -28.33 -8.27 -1.62
CA VAL A 294 -29.69 -8.74 -1.26
C VAL A 294 -30.52 -7.63 -0.63
#